data_AF-A0A6P1NPS9-F1
#
_entry.id   AF-A0A6P1NPS9-F1
#
_cell.length_a   1.000
_cell.length_b   1.000
_cell.length_c   1.000
_cell.angle_alpha   90.00
_cell.angle_beta   90.00
_cell.angle_gamma   90.00
#
_symmetry.space_group_name_H-M   'P 1'
#
loop_
_entity.id
_entity.type
_entity.pdbx_description
1 polymer ?
#
loop_
_entity_poly.entity_id
_entity_poly.type
_entity_poly.pdbx_seq_one_letter_code
_entity_poly.pdbx_strand_id
1 'polypeptide(L)'
;MAAKTGMTIPFLLEAAQMNPNPKSMLIVLGIPLVALTAGVLFLGGSTATIFSVPVLFVFVFALFPITSALMAIAWRLYDRDADYEEDSATAPSEATK
;
A
#
# COMPACT_ATOMS: atom_id res chain seq x y z
N MET A 1 -32.83 8.45 32.31
CA MET A 1 -33.42 8.28 30.96
C MET A 1 -32.26 8.22 29.99
N ALA A 2 -31.93 7.02 29.51
CA ALA A 2 -30.68 6.73 28.82
C ALA A 2 -30.69 7.27 27.38
N ALA A 3 -29.59 7.92 27.01
CA ALA A 3 -29.39 8.53 25.71
C ALA A 3 -29.04 7.46 24.66
N LYS A 4 -29.91 7.40 23.64
CA LYS A 4 -29.60 7.30 22.21
C LYS A 4 -28.59 6.21 21.79
N THR A 5 -29.16 5.10 21.34
CA THR A 5 -28.66 4.15 20.34
C THR A 5 -27.92 4.88 19.22
N GLY A 6 -26.60 4.99 19.35
CA GLY A 6 -25.70 5.54 18.35
C GLY A 6 -25.01 4.42 17.61
N MET A 7 -25.63 3.97 16.52
CA MET A 7 -25.01 3.41 15.31
C MET A 7 -23.51 3.11 15.44
N THR A 8 -23.20 1.93 15.98
CA THR A 8 -21.85 1.36 15.96
C THR A 8 -21.45 1.14 14.50
N ILE A 9 -20.52 1.95 14.00
CA ILE A 9 -19.83 1.66 12.74
C ILE A 9 -18.64 0.78 13.12
N PRO A 10 -18.73 -0.56 13.06
CA PRO A 10 -17.66 -1.46 13.52
C PRO A 10 -16.34 -1.18 12.80
N PHE A 11 -16.42 -0.79 11.52
CA PHE A 11 -15.29 -0.44 10.66
C PHE A 11 -14.39 0.67 11.22
N LEU A 12 -14.95 1.68 11.92
CA LEU A 12 -14.14 2.78 12.46
C LEU A 12 -13.38 2.38 13.74
N LEU A 13 -13.89 1.40 14.48
CA LEU A 13 -13.20 0.86 15.65
C LEU A 13 -12.06 -0.08 15.22
N GLU A 14 -12.31 -0.87 14.18
CA GLU A 14 -11.37 -1.85 13.62
C GLU A 14 -10.19 -1.16 12.91
N ALA A 15 -10.47 -0.13 12.11
CA ALA A 15 -9.43 0.68 11.46
C ALA A 15 -8.54 1.41 12.48
N ALA A 16 -9.06 1.73 13.67
CA ALA A 16 -8.28 2.35 14.75
C ALA A 16 -7.37 1.36 15.49
N GLN A 17 -7.54 0.05 15.31
CA GLN A 17 -6.68 -1.01 15.87
C GLN A 17 -5.67 -1.55 14.85
N MET A 18 -5.79 -1.17 13.58
CA MET A 18 -4.80 -1.48 12.57
C MET A 18 -3.52 -0.72 12.94
N ASN A 19 -2.47 -1.43 13.35
CA ASN A 19 -1.12 -0.90 13.51
C ASN A 19 -0.37 -1.15 12.19
N PRO A 20 -0.54 -0.31 11.15
CA PRO A 20 0.13 -0.53 9.88
C PRO A 20 1.63 -0.48 10.12
N ASN A 21 2.35 -1.53 9.73
CA ASN A 21 3.80 -1.54 9.79
C ASN A 21 4.33 -0.36 8.96
N PRO A 22 4.91 0.69 9.58
CA PRO A 22 5.24 1.94 8.89
C PRO A 22 6.28 1.72 7.79
N LYS A 23 7.06 0.63 7.89
CA LYS A 23 8.03 0.22 6.86
C LYS A 23 7.34 -0.21 5.56
N SER A 24 6.22 -0.94 5.66
CA SER A 24 5.45 -1.38 4.50
C SER A 24 4.77 -0.20 3.79
N MET A 25 4.18 0.72 4.57
CA MET A 25 3.60 1.96 4.03
C MET A 25 4.63 2.84 3.31
N LEU A 26 5.83 2.99 3.86
CA LEU A 26 6.89 3.79 3.24
C LEU A 26 7.37 3.22 1.90
N ILE A 27 7.43 1.89 1.76
CA ILE A 27 7.84 1.24 0.51
C ILE A 27 6.74 1.40 -0.54
N VAL A 28 5.49 1.13 -0.17
CA VAL A 28 4.35 1.15 -1.09
C VAL A 28 4.00 2.56 -1.56
N LEU A 29 4.06 3.55 -0.67
CA LEU A 29 3.64 4.93 -0.99
C LEU A 29 4.81 5.88 -1.22
N GLY A 30 5.90 5.70 -0.48
CA GLY A 30 7.07 6.58 -0.55
C GLY A 30 7.83 6.45 -1.86
N ILE A 31 8.06 5.22 -2.35
CA ILE A 31 8.81 5.02 -3.60
C ILE A 31 8.10 5.65 -4.82
N PRO A 32 6.78 5.43 -5.04
CA PRO A 32 6.08 6.09 -6.15
C PRO A 32 6.09 7.61 -6.05
N LEU A 33 5.89 8.15 -4.84
CA LEU A 33 5.85 9.59 -4.60
C LEU A 33 7.19 10.26 -4.90
N VAL A 34 8.28 9.68 -4.39
CA VAL A 34 9.65 10.18 -4.65
C VAL A 34 10.00 10.05 -6.12
N ALA A 35 9.69 8.91 -6.76
CA ALA A 35 9.96 8.70 -8.17
C ALA A 35 9.23 9.72 -9.06
N LEU A 36 7.94 9.95 -8.82
CA LEU A 36 7.16 10.95 -9.56
C LEU A 36 7.73 12.36 -9.36
N THR A 37 8.01 12.75 -8.11
CA THR A 37 8.52 14.10 -7.79
C THR A 37 9.87 14.34 -8.44
N ALA A 38 10.81 13.40 -8.30
CA ALA A 38 12.12 13.51 -8.91
C ALA A 38 12.06 13.55 -10.43
N GLY A 39 11.22 12.71 -11.05
CA GLY A 39 11.06 12.70 -12.50
C GLY A 39 10.43 13.99 -13.04
N VAL A 40 9.42 14.55 -12.38
CA VAL A 40 8.84 15.83 -12.82
C VAL A 40 9.85 16.97 -12.67
N LEU A 41 10.62 17.02 -11.58
CA LEU A 41 11.66 18.04 -11.41
C LEU A 41 12.76 17.95 -12.48
N PHE A 42 13.14 16.73 -12.86
CA PHE A 42 14.20 16.50 -13.85
C PHE A 42 13.72 16.68 -15.30
N LEU A 43 12.49 16.26 -15.61
CA LEU A 43 11.94 16.26 -16.97
C LEU A 43 11.03 17.44 -17.28
N GLY A 44 10.61 18.23 -16.29
CA GLY A 44 9.61 19.30 -16.45
C GLY A 44 10.02 20.42 -17.41
N GLY A 45 11.32 20.68 -17.54
CA GLY A 45 11.88 21.63 -18.51
C GLY A 45 12.32 20.98 -19.84
N SER A 46 12.13 19.67 -20.00
CA SER A 46 12.65 18.95 -21.17
C SER A 46 11.77 19.16 -22.39
N THR A 47 12.39 19.56 -23.50
CA THR A 47 11.74 19.60 -24.83
C THR A 47 11.90 18.29 -25.60
N ALA A 48 12.48 17.26 -24.98
CA ALA A 48 12.69 15.98 -25.63
C ALA A 48 11.36 15.29 -25.93
N THR A 49 11.32 14.58 -27.07
CA THR A 49 10.16 13.81 -27.50
C THR A 49 10.57 12.39 -27.91
N ILE A 50 9.66 11.43 -27.73
CA ILE A 50 9.77 10.04 -28.18
C ILE A 50 8.59 9.79 -29.11
N PHE A 51 8.82 9.46 -30.39
CA PHE A 51 7.77 9.35 -31.40
C PHE A 51 6.82 10.56 -31.43
N SER A 52 7.36 11.78 -31.29
CA SER A 52 6.62 13.05 -31.17
C SER A 52 5.78 13.22 -29.89
N VAL A 53 5.90 12.32 -28.92
CA VAL A 53 5.27 12.45 -27.60
C VAL A 53 6.28 13.05 -26.61
N PRO A 54 5.94 14.11 -25.86
CA PRO A 54 6.82 14.66 -24.84
C PRO A 54 7.24 13.59 -23.83
N VAL A 55 8.54 13.53 -23.51
CA VAL A 55 9.10 12.48 -22.63
C VAL A 55 8.44 12.50 -21.25
N LEU A 56 7.99 13.66 -20.76
CA LEU A 56 7.26 13.78 -19.50
C LEU A 56 6.00 12.90 -19.47
N PHE A 57 5.25 12.82 -20.57
CA PHE A 57 4.07 11.97 -20.64
C PHE A 57 4.43 10.49 -20.63
N VAL A 58 5.47 10.11 -21.39
CA VAL A 58 5.97 8.74 -21.41
C VAL A 58 6.43 8.31 -20.01
N PHE A 59 7.11 9.20 -19.29
CA PHE A 59 7.54 8.99 -17.90
C PHE A 59 6.36 8.76 -16.96
N VAL A 60 5.34 9.63 -17.00
CA VAL A 60 4.14 9.47 -16.16
C VAL A 60 3.39 8.18 -16.50
N PHE A 61 3.28 7.82 -17.77
CA PHE A 61 2.68 6.54 -18.17
C PHE A 61 3.50 5.34 -17.70
N ALA A 62 4.83 5.42 -17.75
CA ALA A 62 5.73 4.37 -17.27
C ALA A 62 5.67 4.17 -15.75
N LEU A 63 5.26 5.18 -14.99
CA LEU A 63 5.06 5.03 -13.54
C LEU A 63 3.97 4.00 -13.21
N PHE A 64 2.91 3.85 -14.01
CA PHE A 64 1.86 2.86 -13.74
C PHE A 64 2.35 1.40 -13.70
N PRO A 65 3.06 0.88 -14.73
CA PRO A 65 3.63 -0.46 -14.64
C PRO A 65 4.74 -0.56 -13.59
N ILE A 66 5.51 0.52 -13.34
CA ILE A 66 6.54 0.53 -12.29
C ILE A 66 5.91 0.38 -10.90
N THR A 67 4.85 1.12 -10.58
CA THR A 67 4.16 1.01 -9.29
C THR A 67 3.48 -0.35 -9.13
N SER A 68 2.91 -0.89 -10.21
CA SER A 68 2.37 -2.26 -10.23
C SER A 68 3.47 -3.30 -9.95
N ALA A 69 4.63 -3.18 -10.59
CA ALA A 69 5.77 -4.07 -10.35
C ALA A 69 6.33 -3.94 -8.93
N LEU A 70 6.44 -2.71 -8.41
CA LEU A 70 6.84 -2.46 -7.02
C LEU A 70 5.88 -3.13 -6.04
N MET A 71 4.58 -3.08 -6.31
CA MET A 71 3.59 -3.76 -5.48
C MET A 71 3.75 -5.28 -5.55
N ALA A 72 3.95 -5.85 -6.75
CA ALA A 72 4.20 -7.28 -6.91
C ALA A 72 5.47 -7.74 -6.18
N ILE A 73 6.52 -6.92 -6.19
CA ILE A 73 7.77 -7.16 -5.46
C ILE A 73 7.54 -7.03 -3.95
N ALA A 74 6.82 -6.00 -3.50
CA ALA A 74 6.47 -5.81 -2.10
C ALA A 74 5.68 -6.99 -1.55
N TRP A 75 4.74 -7.54 -2.32
CA TRP A 75 4.06 -8.80 -2.00
C TRP A 75 5.07 -9.95 -1.87
N ARG A 76 5.91 -10.20 -2.88
CA ARG A 76 6.88 -11.31 -2.79
C ARG A 76 7.88 -11.21 -1.63
N LEU A 77 8.21 -10.01 -1.18
CA LEU A 77 9.12 -9.80 -0.05
C LEU A 77 8.40 -9.86 1.29
N TYR A 78 7.24 -9.22 1.43
CA TYR A 78 6.52 -9.11 2.70
C TYR A 78 5.64 -10.33 2.98
N ASP A 79 5.06 -10.96 1.97
CA ASP A 79 4.28 -12.20 2.09
C ASP A 79 5.16 -13.41 2.45
N ARG A 80 6.48 -13.30 2.25
CA ARG A 80 7.45 -14.34 2.64
C ARG A 80 7.79 -14.31 4.13
N ASP A 81 7.61 -13.16 4.78
CA ASP A 81 7.85 -12.97 6.22
C ASP A 81 6.55 -12.70 6.99
N ALA A 82 5.41 -12.60 6.30
CA ALA A 82 4.07 -12.56 6.88
C ALA A 82 3.59 -14.00 7.11
N ASP A 83 4.30 -14.70 7.99
CA ASP A 83 3.68 -15.79 8.74
C ASP A 83 2.50 -15.14 9.47
N TYR A 84 1.28 -15.46 9.04
CA TYR A 84 0.05 -15.17 9.77
C TYR A 84 0.08 -16.00 11.06
N GLU A 85 0.89 -15.61 12.04
CA GLU A 85 0.60 -15.91 13.43
C GLU A 85 -0.70 -15.17 13.79
N GLU A 86 -1.63 -15.87 14.44
CA GLU A 86 -2.96 -15.41 14.90
C GLU A 86 -4.17 -15.66 13.97
N ASP A 87 -4.38 -16.92 13.58
CA ASP A 87 -5.74 -17.52 13.73
C ASP A 87 -5.73 -18.99 14.21
N SER A 88 -4.56 -19.58 14.46
CA SER A 88 -4.46 -20.92 15.05
C SER A 88 -4.49 -20.94 16.59
N ALA A 89 -4.54 -19.77 17.25
CA ALA A 89 -4.59 -19.67 18.72
C ALA A 89 -6.01 -19.76 19.32
N THR A 90 -7.06 -19.93 18.50
CA THR A 90 -8.45 -20.10 18.99
C THR A 90 -9.12 -21.35 18.43
N ALA A 91 -8.39 -22.47 18.33
CA ALA A 91 -9.05 -23.78 18.41
C ALA A 91 -9.07 -24.17 19.89
N PRO A 92 -10.20 -24.09 20.61
CA PRO A 92 -10.27 -24.60 21.97
C PRO A 92 -9.95 -26.09 21.96
N SER A 93 -8.81 -26.42 22.54
CA SER A 93 -8.43 -27.79 22.91
C SER A 93 -9.28 -28.24 24.10
N GLU A 94 -10.55 -28.57 23.87
CA GLU A 94 -11.40 -29.37 24.76
C GLU A 94 -12.36 -30.17 23.85
N ALA A 95 -12.49 -31.49 23.89
CA ALA A 95 -12.10 -32.44 24.91
C ALA A 95 -11.86 -33.81 24.25
N THR A 96 -10.68 -34.37 24.51
CA THR A 96 -10.49 -35.83 24.55
C THR A 96 -10.84 -36.26 25.97
N LYS A 97 -11.99 -36.93 26.16
CA LYS A 97 -12.14 -38.20 26.88
C LYS A 97 -13.61 -38.64 26.90
#